data_AF-A0A645J0F5-F1
#
_entry.id   AF-A0A645J0F5-F1
#
_cell.length_a   1.000
_cell.length_b   1.000
_cell.length_c   1.000
_cell.angle_alpha   90.00
_cell.angle_beta   90.00
_cell.angle_gamma   90.00
#
_symmetry.space_group_name_H-M   'P 1'
#
loop_
_entity.id
_entity.type
_entity.pdbx_description
1 polymer ?
#
loop_
_entity_poly.entity_id
_entity_poly.type
_entity_poly.pdbx_seq_one_letter_code
_entity_poly.pdbx_strand_id
1 'polypeptide(L)'
;MHVTLICIVLVLIAVVVVKALTSTGTPLKGGMPSGHAALAFAMATLVTLIEAGLTVSTLSYLMAVLVAQSRIEGKIHTFWETVAGAILGVLIGLLVYQLKIVG
;
A
#
# COMPACT_ATOMS: atom_id res chain seq x y z
N MET A 1 10.32 2.81 15.33
CA MET A 1 10.17 3.89 14.32
C MET A 1 10.79 3.56 12.96
N HIS A 2 11.95 2.92 12.87
CA HIS A 2 12.64 2.71 11.59
C HIS A 2 11.87 1.83 10.57
N VAL A 3 11.17 0.79 11.05
CA VAL A 3 10.45 -0.19 10.21
C VAL A 3 9.38 0.45 9.33
N THR A 4 8.58 1.36 9.90
CA THR A 4 7.50 2.05 9.17
C THR A 4 8.04 2.96 8.08
N LEU A 5 9.12 3.70 8.35
CA LEU A 5 9.77 4.56 7.37
C LEU A 5 10.36 3.73 6.22
N ILE A 6 11.05 2.64 6.54
CA ILE A 6 11.61 1.71 5.55
C ILE A 6 10.50 1.14 4.65
N CYS A 7 9.38 0.73 5.24
CA CYS A 7 8.24 0.22 4.46
C CYS A 7 7.66 1.27 3.52
N ILE A 8 7.45 2.50 3.99
CA ILE A 8 6.96 3.60 3.16
C ILE A 8 7.88 3.83 1.95
N VAL A 9 9.20 3.93 2.19
CA VAL A 9 10.18 4.13 1.11
C VAL A 9 10.17 2.96 0.13
N LEU A 10 10.14 1.72 0.62
CA LEU A 10 10.08 0.54 -0.23
C LEU A 10 8.81 0.47 -1.07
N VAL A 11 7.65 0.78 -0.49
CA VAL A 11 6.38 0.84 -1.23
C VAL A 11 6.44 1.90 -2.33
N LEU A 12 6.96 3.10 -2.03
CA LEU A 12 7.09 4.16 -3.02
C LEU A 12 8.01 3.75 -4.18
N ILE A 13 9.17 3.17 -3.87
CA ILE A 13 10.10 2.67 -4.89
C ILE A 13 9.44 1.58 -5.73
N ALA A 14 8.81 0.58 -5.10
CA ALA A 14 8.16 -0.52 -5.79
C ALA A 14 7.04 -0.02 -6.74
N VAL A 15 6.20 0.91 -6.28
CA VAL A 15 5.15 1.50 -7.11
C VAL A 15 5.74 2.24 -8.31
N VAL A 16 6.80 3.04 -8.12
CA VAL A 16 7.45 3.77 -9.22
C VAL A 16 8.07 2.81 -10.23
N VAL A 17 8.76 1.76 -9.75
CA VAL A 17 9.35 0.74 -10.63
C VAL A 17 8.28 0.02 -11.44
N VAL A 18 7.20 -0.47 -10.81
CA VAL A 18 6.14 -1.19 -11.54
C VAL A 18 5.44 -0.27 -12.53
N LYS A 19 5.19 1.00 -12.19
CA LYS A 19 4.63 1.98 -13.14
C LYS A 19 5.56 2.25 -14.33
N ALA A 20 6.86 2.36 -14.10
CA ALA A 20 7.85 2.53 -15.16
C ALA A 20 7.87 1.33 -16.12
N LEU A 21 7.75 0.11 -15.57
CA LEU A 21 7.71 -1.13 -16.37
C LEU A 21 6.40 -1.28 -17.15
N THR A 22 5.26 -0.94 -16.56
CA THR A 22 3.96 -1.05 -17.23
C THR A 22 3.71 0.07 -18.24
N SER A 23 4.51 1.15 -18.22
CA SER A 23 4.33 2.33 -19.09
C SER A 23 2.92 2.93 -19.01
N THR A 24 2.23 2.77 -17.88
CA THR A 24 0.85 3.22 -17.70
C THR A 24 0.76 4.49 -16.85
N GLY A 25 -0.04 5.47 -17.31
CA GLY A 25 -0.28 6.72 -16.60
C GLY A 25 0.93 7.66 -16.54
N THR A 26 0.93 8.59 -15.58
CA THR A 26 2.07 9.44 -15.24
C THR A 26 2.58 9.08 -13.84
N PRO A 27 3.84 9.43 -13.46
CA PRO A 27 4.37 9.08 -12.14
C PRO A 27 3.46 9.50 -10.97
N LEU A 28 2.75 10.62 -11.12
CA LEU A 28 1.94 11.26 -10.08
C LEU A 28 0.41 11.13 -10.27
N LYS A 29 -0.08 10.71 -11.44
CA LYS A 29 -1.52 10.51 -11.71
C LYS A 29 -1.78 9.28 -12.58
N GLY A 30 -2.66 8.40 -12.11
CA GLY A 30 -3.08 7.18 -12.80
C GLY A 30 -1.99 6.11 -12.93
N GLY A 31 -2.30 5.03 -13.64
CA GLY A 31 -1.37 3.94 -13.94
C GLY A 31 -1.41 2.78 -12.94
N MET A 32 -0.95 1.62 -13.40
CA MET A 32 -0.87 0.39 -12.63
C MET A 32 0.50 0.26 -11.95
N PRO A 33 0.56 0.05 -10.62
CA PRO A 33 -0.53 -0.06 -9.64
C PRO A 33 -0.87 1.30 -8.98
N SER A 34 -2.00 1.34 -8.26
CA SER A 34 -2.37 2.48 -7.41
C SER A 34 -1.44 2.63 -6.21
N GLY A 35 -0.60 3.66 -6.23
CA GLY A 35 0.34 3.95 -5.14
C GLY A 35 -0.32 4.34 -3.82
N HIS A 36 -1.46 5.04 -3.88
CA HIS A 36 -2.21 5.41 -2.67
C HIS A 36 -2.80 4.18 -1.98
N ALA A 37 -3.35 3.25 -2.77
CA ALA A 37 -3.85 1.98 -2.22
C ALA A 37 -2.70 1.14 -1.67
N ALA A 38 -1.57 1.04 -2.39
CA ALA A 38 -0.40 0.31 -1.90
C ALA A 38 0.11 0.85 -0.56
N LEU A 39 0.24 2.17 -0.43
CA LEU A 39 0.71 2.78 0.80
C LEU A 39 -0.28 2.56 1.96
N ALA A 40 -1.58 2.77 1.72
CA ALA A 40 -2.60 2.64 2.75
C ALA A 40 -2.70 1.20 3.27
N PHE A 41 -2.67 0.22 2.37
CA PHE A 41 -2.70 -1.20 2.76
C PHE A 41 -1.41 -1.65 3.44
N ALA A 42 -0.23 -1.18 2.98
CA ALA A 42 1.03 -1.48 3.67
C ALA A 42 1.04 -0.96 5.12
N MET A 43 0.55 0.27 5.34
CA MET A 43 0.42 0.83 6.68
C MET A 43 -0.58 0.06 7.53
N ALA A 44 -1.76 -0.27 6.98
CA ALA A 44 -2.74 -1.08 7.70
C ALA A 44 -2.16 -2.43 8.12
N THR A 45 -1.44 -3.12 7.22
CA THR A 45 -0.74 -4.37 7.51
C THR A 45 0.29 -4.22 8.63
N LEU A 46 1.15 -3.19 8.57
CA LEU A 46 2.13 -2.96 9.63
C LEU A 46 1.49 -2.63 10.98
N VAL A 47 0.43 -1.82 11.00
CA VAL A 47 -0.32 -1.51 12.22
C VAL A 47 -0.86 -2.81 12.83
N THR A 48 -1.51 -3.65 12.03
CA THR A 48 -2.02 -4.95 12.45
C THR A 48 -0.93 -5.86 13.02
N LEU A 49 0.24 -5.92 12.38
CA LEU A 49 1.30 -6.86 12.75
C LEU A 49 2.13 -6.39 13.95
N ILE A 50 2.34 -5.08 14.12
CA ILE A 50 3.26 -4.57 15.14
C ILE A 50 2.70 -4.71 16.54
N GLU A 51 1.43 -4.33 16.80
CA GLU A 51 0.74 -4.56 18.09
C GLU A 51 -0.68 -3.96 18.14
N ALA A 52 -1.45 -4.01 17.05
CA ALA A 52 -2.82 -3.50 17.06
C ALA A 52 -3.83 -4.53 17.58
N GLY A 53 -4.61 -4.16 18.60
CA GLY A 53 -5.84 -4.88 18.94
C GLY A 53 -6.84 -4.87 17.78
N LEU A 54 -7.83 -5.78 17.83
CA LEU A 54 -8.80 -6.01 16.75
C LEU A 54 -9.45 -4.71 16.24
N THR A 55 -9.79 -3.78 17.14
CA THR A 55 -10.40 -2.49 16.80
C THR A 55 -9.46 -1.63 15.95
N VAL A 56 -8.20 -1.49 16.36
CA VAL A 56 -7.22 -0.64 15.66
C VAL A 56 -6.88 -1.22 14.28
N SER A 57 -6.76 -2.55 14.20
CA SER A 57 -6.57 -3.26 12.93
C SER A 57 -7.75 -3.02 11.97
N THR A 58 -8.97 -3.21 12.45
CA THR A 58 -10.20 -3.01 11.66
C THR A 58 -10.33 -1.57 11.16
N LEU A 59 -10.10 -0.58 12.03
CA LEU A 59 -10.17 0.83 11.65
C LEU A 59 -9.09 1.21 10.63
N SER A 60 -7.89 0.64 10.75
CA SER A 60 -6.79 0.88 9.81
C SER A 60 -7.11 0.32 8.42
N TYR A 61 -7.65 -0.89 8.35
CA TYR A 61 -8.10 -1.48 7.08
C TYR A 61 -9.34 -0.77 6.51
N LEU A 62 -10.27 -0.33 7.35
CA LEU A 62 -11.40 0.48 6.91
C LEU A 62 -10.89 1.77 6.25
N MET A 63 -9.92 2.46 6.86
CA MET A 63 -9.30 3.64 6.27
C MET A 63 -8.58 3.32 4.96
N ALA A 64 -7.88 2.18 4.88
CA ALA A 64 -7.23 1.75 3.65
C ALA A 64 -8.23 1.49 2.50
N VAL A 65 -9.39 0.90 2.83
CA VAL A 65 -10.49 0.69 1.87
C VAL A 65 -11.09 2.04 1.42
N LEU A 66 -11.32 2.99 2.32
CA LEU A 66 -11.82 4.32 1.97
C LEU A 66 -10.85 5.07 1.05
N VAL A 67 -9.54 4.99 1.34
CA VAL A 67 -8.50 5.53 0.45
C VAL A 67 -8.56 4.87 -0.91
N ALA A 68 -8.65 3.54 -0.99
CA ALA A 68 -8.79 2.81 -2.24
C ALA A 68 -10.05 3.23 -3.02
N GLN A 69 -11.19 3.32 -2.35
CA GLN A 69 -12.45 3.70 -2.97
C GLN A 69 -12.39 5.13 -3.53
N SER A 70 -11.78 6.07 -2.80
CA SER A 70 -11.60 7.45 -3.28
C SER A 70 -10.85 7.53 -4.62
N ARG A 71 -9.96 6.56 -4.90
CA ARG A 71 -9.22 6.52 -6.17
C ARG A 71 -10.09 6.08 -7.34
N ILE A 72 -11.02 5.17 -7.08
CA ILE A 72 -11.96 4.65 -8.06
C ILE A 72 -13.05 5.69 -8.32
N GLU A 73 -13.62 6.27 -7.26
CA GLU A 73 -14.65 7.31 -7.35
C GLU A 73 -14.13 8.58 -8.05
N GLY A 74 -12.89 8.99 -7.74
CA GLY A 74 -12.22 10.09 -8.43
C GLY A 74 -11.85 9.80 -9.88
N LYS A 75 -12.16 8.60 -10.41
CA LYS A 75 -11.78 8.13 -11.76
C LYS A 75 -10.28 8.25 -12.04
N ILE A 76 -9.46 8.13 -10.99
CA ILE A 76 -7.99 8.25 -11.10
C ILE A 76 -7.37 6.88 -11.37
N HIS A 77 -7.91 5.84 -10.73
CA HIS A 77 -7.49 4.46 -10.93
C HIS A 77 -8.68 3.55 -11.21
N THR A 78 -8.46 2.48 -11.96
CA THR A 78 -9.45 1.42 -12.13
C THR A 78 -9.53 0.54 -10.87
N PHE A 79 -10.59 -0.26 -10.78
CA PHE A 79 -10.73 -1.27 -9.73
C PHE A 79 -9.50 -2.20 -9.67
N TRP A 80 -9.05 -2.70 -10.82
CA TRP A 80 -7.91 -3.63 -10.90
C TRP A 80 -6.57 -2.98 -10.55
N GLU A 81 -6.32 -1.73 -10.97
CA GLU A 81 -5.14 -0.98 -10.56
C GLU A 81 -5.10 -0.76 -9.03
N THR A 82 -6.27 -0.54 -8.44
CA THR A 82 -6.43 -0.32 -7.00
C THR A 82 -6.21 -1.61 -6.21
N VAL A 83 -6.78 -2.73 -6.67
CA VAL A 83 -6.57 -4.07 -6.08
C VAL A 83 -5.09 -4.48 -6.18
N ALA A 84 -4.45 -4.29 -7.35
CA ALA A 84 -3.03 -4.57 -7.52
C ALA A 84 -2.15 -3.75 -6.57
N GLY A 85 -2.49 -2.47 -6.37
CA GLY A 85 -1.85 -1.62 -5.38
C GLY A 85 -2.01 -2.16 -3.96
N ALA A 86 -3.24 -2.47 -3.55
CA ALA A 86 -3.53 -3.03 -2.23
C ALA A 86 -2.72 -4.32 -1.96
N ILE A 87 -2.72 -5.27 -2.89
CA ILE A 87 -1.95 -6.51 -2.79
C ILE A 87 -0.46 -6.23 -2.65
N LEU A 88 0.10 -5.36 -3.50
CA LEU A 88 1.51 -4.97 -3.43
C LEU A 88 1.86 -4.38 -2.06
N GLY A 89 0.99 -3.50 -1.54
CA GLY A 89 1.14 -2.90 -0.21
C GLY A 89 1.19 -3.93 0.91
N VAL A 90 0.22 -4.86 0.94
CA VAL A 90 0.18 -5.94 1.93
C VAL A 90 1.44 -6.80 1.87
N LEU A 91 1.88 -7.19 0.67
CA LEU A 91 3.06 -8.03 0.48
C LEU A 91 4.35 -7.35 0.98
N ILE A 92 4.54 -6.06 0.67
CA ILE A 92 5.70 -5.30 1.16
C ILE A 92 5.61 -5.11 2.68
N GLY A 93 4.43 -4.82 3.23
CA GLY A 93 4.22 -4.72 4.67
C GLY A 93 4.60 -6.01 5.41
N LEU A 94 4.15 -7.17 4.89
CA LEU A 94 4.51 -8.49 5.41
C LEU A 94 6.01 -8.76 5.32
N LEU A 95 6.63 -8.49 4.18
CA LEU A 95 8.06 -8.68 3.96
C LEU A 95 8.90 -7.86 4.96
N VAL A 96 8.59 -6.57 5.09
CA VAL A 96 9.32 -5.67 5.99
C VAL A 96 9.13 -6.09 7.45
N TYR A 97 7.93 -6.50 7.84
CA TYR A 97 7.68 -7.02 9.18
C TYR A 97 8.46 -8.31 9.45
N GLN A 98 8.51 -9.23 8.49
CA GLN A 98 9.26 -10.48 8.61
C GLN A 98 10.76 -10.23 8.75
N LEU A 99 11.33 -9.29 7.97
CA LEU A 99 12.74 -8.92 8.08
C LEU A 99 13.07 -8.33 9.47
N LYS A 100 12.15 -7.56 10.06
CA LYS A 100 12.30 -7.04 11.43
C LYS A 100 12.25 -8.16 12.49
N ILE A 101 11.54 -9.25 12.25
CA ILE A 101 11.50 -10.38 13.20
C ILE A 101 12.81 -11.18 13.17
N VAL A 102 13.41 -11.32 11.99
CA VAL A 102 14.58 -12.17 11.76
C VAL A 102 15.91 -11.46 12.06
N GLY A 103 15.96 -10.13 11.99
CA GLY A 103 17.15 -9.31 12.26
C GLY A 103 17.13 -8.66 13.64
#